data_AF-A0A7X3MM68-F1
#
_entry.id   AF-A0A7X3MM68-F1
#
_cell.length_a   1.000
_cell.length_b   1.000
_cell.length_c   1.000
_cell.angle_alpha   90.00
_cell.angle_beta   90.00
_cell.angle_gamma   90.00
#
_symmetry.space_group_name_H-M   'P 1'
#
loop_
_entity.id
_entity.type
_entity.pdbx_description
1 polymer ?
#
loop_
_entity_poly.entity_id
_entity_poly.type
_entity_poly.pdbx_seq_one_letter_code
_entity_poly.pdbx_strand_id
1 'polypeptide(L)' 'MHVFIIFFVVNIYDLIVLDWGVFCHSKKLRISGTEDMEKEYKDYMFHARGTCIGIVLGLVVALLSGCIIHFCFAV' A
#
# COMPACT_ATOMS: atom_id res chain seq x y z
N MET A 1 0.06 -9.13 -15.30
CA MET A 1 -0.37 -7.71 -15.17
C MET A 1 -1.46 -7.49 -14.13
N HIS A 2 -2.54 -8.29 -14.09
CA HIS A 2 -3.65 -8.08 -13.15
C HIS A 2 -3.23 -7.96 -11.68
N VAL A 3 -2.35 -8.84 -11.20
CA VAL A 3 -1.84 -8.81 -9.82
C VAL A 3 -1.17 -7.47 -9.50
N PHE A 4 -0.31 -6.97 -10.40
CA PHE A 4 0.35 -5.69 -10.20
C PHE A 4 -0.65 -4.53 -10.12
N ILE A 5 -1.66 -4.49 -10.99
CA ILE A 5 -2.66 -3.43 -11.02
C ILE A 5 -3.42 -3.38 -9.69
N ILE A 6 -3.83 -4.54 -9.16
CA ILE A 6 -4.54 -4.61 -7.88
C ILE A 6 -3.66 -4.06 -6.74
N PHE A 7 -2.41 -4.54 -6.64
CA PHE A 7 -1.48 -4.04 -5.62
C PHE A 7 -1.21 -2.54 -5.77
N PHE A 8 -1.04 -2.05 -7.00
CA PHE A 8 -0.80 -0.64 -7.27
C PHE A 8 -1.98 0.22 -6.85
N VAL A 9 -3.21 -0.15 -7.26
CA VAL A 9 -4.41 0.62 -6.93
C VAL A 9 -4.66 0.65 -5.43
N VAL A 10 -4.53 -0.50 -4.75
CA VAL A 10 -4.70 -0.57 -3.28
C VAL A 10 -3.65 0.29 -2.58
N ASN A 11 -2.39 0.23 -3.00
CA ASN A 11 -1.30 1.00 -2.40
C ASN A 11 -1.45 2.52 -2.62
N ILE A 12 -1.99 2.95 -3.78
CA ILE A 12 -2.30 4.37 -4.02
C ILE A 12 -3.54 4.81 -3.22
N TYR A 13 -4.55 3.94 -3.12
CA TYR A 13 -5.74 4.21 -2.30
C TYR A 13 -5.37 4.39 -0.83
N ASP A 14 -4.50 3.53 -0.31
CA ASP A 14 -3.95 3.63 1.04
C ASP A 14 -3.28 5.00 1.27
N LEU A 15 -2.34 5.39 0.41
CA LEU A 15 -1.65 6.69 0.53
C LEU A 15 -2.61 7.88 0.50
N ILE A 16 -3.43 7.98 -0.54
CA ILE A 16 -4.19 9.20 -0.83
C ILE A 16 -5.44 9.29 0.03
N VAL A 17 -6.17 8.17 0.17
CA VAL A 17 -7.45 8.17 0.86
C VAL A 17 -7.26 7.87 2.34
N LEU A 18 -6.55 6.81 2.70
CA LEU A 18 -6.44 6.40 4.10
C LEU A 18 -5.42 7.24 4.86
N ASP A 19 -4.16 7.20 4.47
CA ASP A 19 -3.06 7.90 5.15
C ASP A 19 -3.27 9.41 5.13
N TRP A 20 -3.29 10.01 3.93
CA TRP A 20 -3.37 11.46 3.79
C TRP A 20 -4.78 12.02 3.97
N GLY A 21 -5.80 11.31 3.50
CA GLY A 21 -7.18 11.80 3.53
C GLY A 21 -7.83 11.62 4.89
N VAL A 22 -7.81 10.40 5.43
CA VAL A 22 -8.59 10.02 6.61
C VAL A 22 -7.76 10.17 7.89
N PHE A 23 -6.62 9.48 7.99
CA PHE A 23 -5.89 9.35 9.25
C PHE A 23 -5.18 10.64 9.67
N CYS A 24 -4.69 11.44 8.72
CA CYS A 24 -4.18 12.79 8.99
C CYS A 24 -5.20 13.72 9.67
N HIS A 25 -6.49 13.54 9.37
CA HIS A 25 -7.53 14.53 9.66
C HIS A 25 -8.52 14.11 10.74
N SER A 26 -8.62 12.82 11.07
CA SER A 26 -9.62 12.33 12.02
C SER A 26 -9.03 11.31 12.99
N LYS A 27 -8.81 11.74 14.24
CA LYS A 27 -8.33 10.84 15.31
C LYS A 27 -9.26 9.65 15.55
N LYS A 28 -10.57 9.86 15.41
CA LYS A 28 -11.60 8.82 15.61
C LYS A 28 -11.51 7.70 14.56
N LEU A 29 -10.95 7.99 13.39
CA LEU A 29 -10.83 7.04 12.28
C LEU A 29 -9.44 6.42 12.19
N ARG A 30 -8.51 6.78 13.09
CA ARG A 30 -7.19 6.14 13.17
C ARG A 30 -7.28 4.73 13.71
N ILE A 31 -6.21 3.98 13.51
CA ILE A 31 -6.07 2.61 14.02
C ILE A 31 -6.09 2.64 15.55
N SER A 32 -6.85 1.74 16.15
CA SER A 32 -6.98 1.68 17.61
C SER A 32 -5.64 1.40 18.29
N GLY A 33 -5.32 2.19 19.31
CA GLY A 33 -4.03 2.16 20.01
C GLY A 33 -2.95 3.04 19.38
N THR A 34 -3.28 3.86 18.37
CA THR A 34 -2.35 4.81 17.73
C THR A 34 -2.94 6.22 17.61
N GLU A 35 -4.12 6.48 18.20
CA GLU A 35 -4.89 7.71 18.00
C GLU A 35 -4.13 8.98 18.44
N ASP A 36 -3.15 8.83 19.34
CA ASP A 36 -2.29 9.88 19.88
C ASP A 36 -1.00 10.14 19.07
N MET A 37 -0.69 9.29 18.07
CA MET A 37 0.49 9.39 17.19
C MET A 37 0.34 10.50 16.13
N GLU A 38 0.02 11.72 16.56
CA GLU A 38 -0.27 12.87 15.68
C GLU A 38 0.84 13.17 14.69
N LYS A 39 2.09 13.08 15.16
CA LYS A 39 3.25 13.45 14.36
C LYS A 39 3.46 12.46 13.23
N GLU A 40 3.30 11.18 13.55
CA GLU A 40 3.52 10.06 12.64
C GLU A 40 2.46 10.05 11.55
N TYR A 41 1.18 10.19 11.93
CA TYR A 41 0.10 10.28 10.93
C TYR A 41 0.23 11.49 10.01
N LYS A 42 0.84 12.59 10.45
CA LYS A 42 1.06 13.79 9.62
C LYS A 42 2.43 13.81 8.92
N ASP A 43 3.22 12.74 9.00
CA ASP A 43 4.45 12.60 8.24
C ASP A 43 4.15 12.12 6.81
N TYR A 44 3.71 13.06 5.96
CA TYR A 44 3.36 12.77 4.57
C TYR A 44 4.50 12.13 3.76
N MET A 45 5.76 12.48 4.08
CA MET A 45 6.93 11.92 3.40
C MET A 45 7.19 10.47 3.80
N PHE A 46 6.95 10.11 5.06
CA PHE A 46 7.01 8.72 5.49
C PHE A 46 6.04 7.85 4.70
N HIS A 47 4.78 8.28 4.58
CA HIS A 47 3.76 7.57 3.81
C HIS A 47 4.11 7.47 2.32
N ALA A 48 4.56 8.56 1.68
CA ALA A 48 4.97 8.52 0.28
C ALA A 48 6.15 7.56 0.02
N ARG A 49 7.13 7.51 0.94
CA ARG A 49 8.22 6.52 0.87
C ARG A 49 7.69 5.10 1.04
N GLY A 50 6.75 4.89 1.95
CA GLY A 50 6.04 3.62 2.13
C GLY A 50 5.38 3.15 0.84
N THR A 51 4.66 4.04 0.14
CA THR A 51 4.04 3.73 -1.15
C THR A 51 5.07 3.32 -2.21
N CYS A 52 6.22 3.98 -2.31
CA CYS A 52 7.28 3.57 -3.22
C CYS A 52 7.77 2.14 -2.94
N ILE A 53 7.93 1.78 -1.67
CA ILE A 53 8.27 0.41 -1.26
C ILE A 53 7.13 -0.55 -1.64
N GLY A 54 5.88 -0.17 -1.40
CA GLY A 54 4.69 -0.94 -1.77
C GLY A 54 4.59 -1.23 -3.27
N ILE A 55 4.96 -0.27 -4.14
CA ILE A 55 5.01 -0.48 -5.60
C ILE A 55 6.04 -1.56 -5.96
N VAL A 56 7.24 -1.50 -5.38
CA VAL A 56 8.29 -2.50 -5.61
C VAL A 56 7.84 -3.89 -5.13
N LEU A 57 7.21 -3.98 -3.96
CA LEU A 57 6.65 -5.22 -3.45
C LEU A 57 5.55 -5.76 -4.37
N GLY A 58 4.65 -4.90 -4.85
CA GLY A 58 3.61 -5.27 -5.80
C GLY A 58 4.19 -5.83 -7.11
N LEU A 59 5.30 -5.27 -7.60
CA LEU A 59 6.02 -5.79 -8.77
C LEU A 59 6.59 -7.19 -8.51
N VAL A 60 7.24 -7.40 -7.36
CA VAL A 60 7.78 -8.70 -6.96
C VAL A 60 6.68 -9.76 -6.89
N VAL A 61 5.56 -9.45 -6.22
CA VAL A 61 4.42 -10.38 -6.11
C VAL A 61 3.82 -10.70 -7.47
N ALA A 62 3.69 -9.70 -8.35
CA ALA A 62 3.17 -9.90 -9.69
C ALA A 62 4.08 -10.79 -10.56
N LEU A 63 5.41 -10.62 -10.46
CA LEU A 63 6.38 -11.46 -11.15
C LEU A 63 6.34 -12.90 -10.63
N LEU A 64 6.35 -13.09 -9.31
CA LEU A 64 6.25 -14.42 -8.70
C LEU A 64 4.97 -15.15 -9.12
N SER A 65 3.83 -14.45 -9.08
CA SER A 65 2.55 -15.00 -9.51
C SER A 65 2.57 -15.39 -10.99
N GLY A 66 3.16 -14.55 -11.85
CA GLY A 66 3.34 -14.83 -13.27
C GLY A 66 4.22 -16.06 -13.52
N CYS A 67 5.35 -16.16 -12.81
CA CYS A 67 6.24 -17.32 -12.90
C CYS A 67 5.55 -18.61 -12.48
N ILE A 68 4.82 -18.62 -11.36
CA ILE A 68 4.07 -19.79 -10.90
C ILE A 68 3.06 -20.23 -11.96
N ILE A 69 2.28 -19.30 -12.50
CA ILE A 69 1.30 -19.62 -13.54
C ILE A 69 2.00 -20.19 -14.78
N HIS A 70 3.10 -19.57 -15.22
CA HIS A 70 3.83 -20.03 -16.39
C HIS A 70 4.37 -21.45 -16.22
N PHE A 71 5.16 -21.71 -15.17
CA PHE A 71 5.87 -22.97 -15.00
C PHE A 71 5.00 -24.13 -14.47
N CYS A 72 3.92 -23.84 -13.75
CA CYS A 72 3.07 -24.91 -13.19
C CYS A 72 1.86 -25.26 -14.07
N PHE A 73 1.43 -24.37 -14.97
CA PHE A 73 0.18 -24.54 -15.70
C PHE A 73 0.26 -24.26 -17.21
N ALA A 74 1.28 -23.52 -17.68
CA ALA A 74 1.36 -23.10 -19.08
C ALA A 74 2.56 -23.70 -19.86
N VAL A 75 3.48 -24.36 -19.16
CA VAL A 75 4.58 -25.17 -19.72
C VAL A 75 4.18 -26.64 -19.79
#